data_AF-A0A093RY97-F1
#
_entry.id   AF-A0A093RY97-F1
#
_cell.length_a   1.000
_cell.length_b   1.000
_cell.length_c   1.000
_cell.angle_alpha   90.00
_cell.angle_beta   90.00
_cell.angle_gamma   90.00
#
_symmetry.space_group_name_H-M   'P 1'
#
loop_
_entity.id
_entity.type
_entity.pdbx_description
1 polymer ?
#
loop_
_entity_poly.entity_id
_entity_poly.type
_entity_poly.pdbx_seq_one_letter_code
_entity_poly.pdbx_strand_id
1 'polypeptide(L)'
;MTPVSSSAFHFDSLVWDWPIAIYLFLVGISAGLVTLSALLRRYHPEQATADSTLMRTTLILAPCTIIFGLLILVFHLTRPWTFWKLMFHYSFTSVMSVGVMLFQVYMAALAVWLVNIFSEQAIVLQQRWLPKLTLFPKVLGWLAPMQKSLDIVMLLLAVMLGAYTGFLLSALKTYPLLNNPILPALFLFSGVSSGAAVALIAMTCRYRRNPHSDEAHFVHRVETPVVWLEIFLLFAFFIGLALGDDGKQRALVAALGGGFWAVWFWLGVVGVGLVIPLLLKSWANRQHSPYGVLAVCGMSLVGVLLLRFFILYAGQLTVV
;
A
#
# COMPACT_ATOMS: atom_id res chain seq x y z
N MET A 1 -29.96 27.03 17.07
CA MET A 1 -28.95 26.01 16.74
C MET A 1 -29.62 25.04 15.77
N THR A 2 -29.39 25.22 14.47
CA THR A 2 -29.87 24.29 13.44
C THR A 2 -29.12 22.96 13.60
N PRO A 3 -29.78 21.79 13.52
CA PRO A 3 -29.06 20.53 13.56
C PRO A 3 -28.17 20.48 12.32
N VAL A 4 -26.85 20.40 12.53
CA VAL A 4 -25.93 20.07 11.44
C VAL A 4 -26.34 18.68 10.99
N SER A 5 -26.94 18.59 9.81
CA SER A 5 -27.23 17.32 9.16
C SER A 5 -25.91 16.57 9.04
N SER A 6 -25.74 15.51 9.83
CA SER A 6 -24.61 14.59 9.75
C SER A 6 -24.61 13.95 8.37
N SER A 7 -23.90 14.59 7.44
CA SER A 7 -23.66 14.01 6.12
C SER A 7 -22.72 12.81 6.28
N ALA A 8 -22.86 11.78 5.44
CA ALA A 8 -22.05 10.56 5.55
C ALA A 8 -20.52 10.80 5.54
N PHE A 9 -20.08 11.99 5.11
CA PHE A 9 -18.68 12.40 5.00
C PHE A 9 -18.23 13.43 6.05
N HIS A 10 -19.15 14.00 6.84
CA HIS A 10 -18.83 14.98 7.89
C HIS A 10 -19.70 14.74 9.13
N PHE A 11 -19.07 14.32 10.22
CA PHE A 11 -19.69 14.09 11.52
C PHE A 11 -18.71 14.44 12.65
N ASP A 12 -19.22 14.78 13.84
CA ASP A 12 -18.43 15.40 14.93
C ASP A 12 -17.28 14.54 15.47
N SER A 13 -17.35 13.22 15.31
CA SER A 13 -16.28 12.27 15.69
C SER A 13 -15.25 12.00 14.58
N LEU A 14 -15.38 12.63 13.41
CA LEU A 14 -14.48 12.43 12.28
C LEU A 14 -13.18 13.19 12.52
N VAL A 15 -12.12 12.45 12.83
CA VAL A 15 -10.77 13.01 13.02
C VAL A 15 -9.98 12.95 11.72
N TRP A 16 -10.23 11.93 10.89
CA TRP A 16 -9.50 11.68 9.66
C TRP A 16 -10.43 11.75 8.47
N ASP A 17 -10.09 12.59 7.50
CA ASP A 17 -10.89 12.78 6.30
C ASP A 17 -10.42 11.86 5.15
N TRP A 18 -11.14 11.89 4.04
CA TRP A 18 -10.83 11.21 2.78
C TRP A 18 -9.36 11.33 2.29
N PRO A 19 -8.61 12.44 2.50
CA PRO A 19 -7.22 12.50 2.06
C PRO A 19 -6.35 11.45 2.75
N ILE A 20 -6.65 11.10 4.00
CA ILE A 20 -5.90 10.06 4.72
C ILE A 20 -6.13 8.70 4.09
N ALA A 21 -7.35 8.38 3.63
CA ALA A 21 -7.60 7.13 2.91
C ALA A 21 -6.75 7.03 1.63
N ILE A 22 -6.56 8.14 0.90
CA ILE A 22 -5.69 8.22 -0.28
C ILE A 22 -4.20 8.21 0.07
N TYR A 23 -3.81 8.77 1.21
CA TYR A 23 -2.44 8.64 1.69
C TYR A 23 -2.13 7.18 2.01
N LEU A 24 -2.96 6.52 2.82
CA LEU A 24 -2.82 5.09 3.16
C LEU A 24 -2.80 4.30 1.84
N PHE A 25 -3.76 4.60 0.95
CA PHE A 25 -3.73 4.52 -0.51
C PHE A 25 -2.36 4.23 -1.17
N LEU A 26 -1.69 5.35 -1.38
CA LEU A 26 -0.43 5.48 -2.09
C LEU A 26 0.71 4.79 -1.35
N VAL A 27 0.75 4.86 -0.01
CA VAL A 27 1.78 4.18 0.79
C VAL A 27 1.67 2.66 0.62
N GLY A 28 0.45 2.11 0.61
CA GLY A 28 0.23 0.69 0.38
C GLY A 28 0.69 0.22 -1.00
N ILE A 29 0.51 1.05 -2.05
CA ILE A 29 1.03 0.74 -3.39
C ILE A 29 2.57 0.73 -3.39
N SER A 30 3.19 1.74 -2.77
CA SER A 30 4.66 1.83 -2.65
C SER A 30 5.23 0.60 -1.95
N ALA A 31 4.70 0.27 -0.76
CA ALA A 31 5.12 -0.89 0.02
C ALA A 31 4.90 -2.19 -0.76
N GLY A 32 3.73 -2.36 -1.39
CA GLY A 32 3.42 -3.55 -2.19
C GLY A 32 4.36 -3.75 -3.37
N LEU A 33 4.65 -2.70 -4.14
CA LEU A 33 5.60 -2.74 -5.27
C LEU A 33 7.01 -3.12 -4.80
N VAL A 34 7.49 -2.50 -3.71
CA VAL A 34 8.81 -2.80 -3.16
C VAL A 34 8.89 -4.21 -2.60
N THR A 35 7.84 -4.68 -1.92
CA THR A 35 7.74 -6.07 -1.45
C THR A 35 7.82 -7.04 -2.63
N LEU A 36 7.04 -6.84 -3.69
CA LEU A 36 7.05 -7.70 -4.88
C LEU A 36 8.41 -7.70 -5.58
N SER A 37 9.01 -6.53 -5.75
CA SER A 37 10.34 -6.41 -6.36
C SER A 37 11.41 -7.10 -5.51
N ALA A 38 11.42 -6.90 -4.20
CA ALA A 38 12.37 -7.57 -3.31
C ALA A 38 12.17 -9.11 -3.31
N LEU A 39 10.93 -9.59 -3.37
CA LEU A 39 10.62 -11.02 -3.50
C LEU A 39 11.08 -11.58 -4.85
N LEU A 40 10.86 -10.85 -5.96
CA LEU A 40 11.34 -11.25 -7.29
C LEU A 40 12.87 -11.40 -7.28
N ARG A 41 13.60 -10.43 -6.71
CA ARG A 41 15.07 -10.49 -6.61
C ARG A 41 15.57 -11.66 -5.77
N ARG A 42 14.78 -12.12 -4.79
CA ARG A 42 15.15 -13.25 -3.93
C ARG A 42 14.88 -14.61 -4.57
N TYR A 43 13.72 -14.78 -5.23
CA TYR A 43 13.32 -16.07 -5.80
C TYR A 43 13.74 -16.28 -7.26
N HIS A 44 13.82 -15.20 -8.04
CA HIS A 44 14.17 -15.21 -9.46
C HIS A 44 15.20 -14.11 -9.78
N PRO A 45 16.44 -14.20 -9.25
CA PRO A 45 17.45 -13.17 -9.42
C PRO A 45 17.80 -12.88 -10.89
N GLU A 46 17.71 -13.89 -11.76
CA GLU A 46 18.00 -13.78 -13.21
C GLU A 46 16.99 -12.91 -13.96
N GLN A 47 15.73 -12.85 -13.49
CA GLN A 47 14.66 -12.05 -14.10
C GLN A 47 14.60 -10.64 -13.50
N ALA A 48 15.23 -10.44 -12.35
CA ALA A 48 15.11 -9.23 -11.56
C ALA A 48 16.17 -8.17 -11.91
N THR A 49 16.43 -8.00 -13.20
CA THR A 49 17.40 -7.04 -13.77
C THR A 49 16.77 -5.65 -13.94
N ALA A 50 17.58 -4.62 -14.17
CA ALA A 50 17.14 -3.25 -14.47
C ALA A 50 16.21 -3.13 -15.70
N ASP A 51 16.15 -4.15 -16.56
CA ASP A 51 15.23 -4.22 -17.70
C ASP A 51 13.85 -4.79 -17.37
N SER A 52 13.70 -5.39 -16.19
CA SER A 52 12.41 -5.89 -15.71
C SER A 52 11.39 -4.77 -15.64
N THR A 53 10.17 -5.08 -16.08
CA THR A 53 9.09 -4.09 -16.02
C THR A 53 8.66 -3.87 -14.57
N LEU A 54 8.67 -4.92 -13.75
CA LEU A 54 8.42 -4.78 -12.32
C LEU A 54 9.45 -3.83 -11.68
N MET A 55 10.74 -4.01 -11.94
CA MET A 55 11.80 -3.15 -11.37
C MET A 55 11.67 -1.70 -11.81
N ARG A 56 11.41 -1.45 -13.11
CA ARG A 56 11.23 -0.09 -13.64
C ARG A 56 9.97 0.59 -13.11
N THR A 57 8.89 -0.17 -12.97
CA THR A 57 7.66 0.34 -12.35
C THR A 57 7.91 0.71 -10.89
N THR A 58 8.61 -0.13 -10.14
CA THR A 58 8.98 0.16 -8.75
C THR A 58 9.91 1.37 -8.64
N LEU A 59 10.87 1.53 -9.55
CA LEU A 59 11.77 2.70 -9.61
C LEU A 59 11.02 4.03 -9.68
N ILE A 60 9.91 4.08 -10.43
CA ILE A 60 9.15 5.31 -10.65
C ILE A 60 8.01 5.42 -9.64
N LEU A 61 7.15 4.41 -9.57
CA LEU A 61 5.91 4.49 -8.81
C LEU A 61 6.12 4.38 -7.30
N ALA A 62 7.08 3.57 -6.82
CA ALA A 62 7.28 3.45 -5.37
C ALA A 62 7.70 4.79 -4.72
N PRO A 63 8.71 5.54 -5.22
CA PRO A 63 9.05 6.85 -4.67
C PRO A 63 8.00 7.91 -4.98
N CYS A 64 7.36 7.91 -6.16
CA CYS A 64 6.32 8.90 -6.46
C CYS A 64 5.12 8.75 -5.52
N THR A 65 4.58 7.54 -5.37
CA THR A 65 3.40 7.30 -4.53
C THR A 65 3.67 7.63 -3.07
N ILE A 66 4.82 7.28 -2.52
CA ILE A 66 5.15 7.63 -1.13
C ILE A 66 5.36 9.13 -0.93
N ILE A 67 6.00 9.84 -1.87
CA ILE A 67 6.15 11.30 -1.79
C ILE A 67 4.79 11.98 -1.86
N PHE A 68 3.92 11.59 -2.80
CA PHE A 68 2.57 12.14 -2.88
C PHE A 68 1.74 11.81 -1.64
N GLY A 69 1.84 10.58 -1.12
CA GLY A 69 1.19 10.21 0.13
C GLY A 69 1.66 11.08 1.30
N LEU A 70 2.98 11.24 1.47
CA LEU A 70 3.55 12.07 2.53
C LEU A 70 3.16 13.54 2.40
N LEU A 71 3.09 14.08 1.18
CA LEU A 71 2.59 15.43 0.96
C LEU A 71 1.16 15.59 1.45
N ILE A 72 0.27 14.65 1.10
CA ILE A 72 -1.12 14.65 1.58
C ILE A 72 -1.15 14.61 3.11
N LEU A 73 -0.34 13.75 3.74
CA LEU A 73 -0.24 13.65 5.18
C LEU A 73 0.20 14.98 5.82
N VAL A 74 1.23 15.62 5.27
CA VAL A 74 1.77 16.88 5.80
C VAL A 74 0.76 18.01 5.69
N PHE A 75 0.05 18.13 4.56
CA PHE A 75 -0.98 19.16 4.37
C PHE A 75 -2.23 18.93 5.22
N HIS A 76 -2.54 17.67 5.56
CA HIS A 76 -3.66 17.34 6.45
C HIS A 76 -3.37 17.66 7.93
N LEU A 77 -2.10 17.80 8.33
CA LEU A 77 -1.78 18.19 9.71
C LEU A 77 -2.29 19.61 10.01
N THR A 78 -2.81 19.82 11.22
CA THR A 78 -3.30 21.14 11.69
C THR A 78 -2.24 22.24 11.59
N ARG A 79 -0.95 21.89 11.63
CA ARG A 79 0.19 22.82 11.54
C ARG A 79 1.28 22.25 10.61
N PRO A 80 1.11 22.33 9.27
CA PRO A 80 2.02 21.71 8.31
C PRO A 80 3.46 22.22 8.44
N TRP A 81 3.64 23.52 8.70
CA TRP A 81 4.96 24.16 8.86
C TRP A 81 5.77 23.64 10.05
N THR A 82 5.10 23.07 11.06
CA THR A 82 5.79 22.53 12.24
C THR A 82 6.23 21.07 12.07
N PHE A 83 5.83 20.41 10.98
CA PHE A 83 6.17 19.00 10.72
C PHE A 83 7.67 18.73 10.76
N TRP A 84 8.50 19.69 10.34
CA TRP A 84 9.96 19.57 10.41
C TRP A 84 10.46 19.23 11.84
N LYS A 85 9.74 19.64 12.89
CA LYS A 85 10.16 19.41 14.29
C LYS A 85 10.04 17.92 14.62
N LEU A 86 9.01 17.26 14.10
CA LEU A 86 8.78 15.82 14.24
C LEU A 86 9.82 14.99 13.49
N MET A 87 10.50 15.58 12.50
CA MET A 87 11.59 14.92 11.78
C MET A 87 12.90 14.88 12.57
N PHE A 88 13.03 15.65 13.65
CA PHE A 88 14.25 15.70 14.46
C PHE A 88 14.02 15.36 15.94
N HIS A 89 12.79 15.49 16.45
CA HIS A 89 12.44 15.19 17.84
C HIS A 89 11.51 13.97 17.91
N TYR A 90 12.10 12.82 18.24
CA TYR A 90 11.39 11.55 18.26
C TYR A 90 10.90 11.17 19.65
N SER A 91 9.69 10.61 19.72
CA SER A 91 9.16 9.96 20.91
C SER A 91 8.69 8.55 20.57
N PHE A 92 9.31 7.53 21.17
CA PHE A 92 8.95 6.13 20.95
C PHE A 92 7.59 5.74 21.53
N THR A 93 6.97 6.59 22.37
CA THR A 93 5.63 6.36 22.91
C THR A 93 4.52 6.78 21.96
N SER A 94 4.82 7.63 20.97
CA SER A 94 3.85 8.10 19.99
C SER A 94 3.94 7.30 18.69
N VAL A 95 2.83 6.64 18.33
CA VAL A 95 2.72 5.87 17.09
C VAL A 95 3.09 6.72 15.88
N MET A 96 2.59 7.97 15.83
CA MET A 96 2.88 8.89 14.74
C MET A 96 4.37 9.23 14.59
N SER A 97 5.11 9.36 15.71
CA SER A 97 6.55 9.66 15.69
C SER A 97 7.37 8.46 15.21
N VAL A 98 7.01 7.24 15.63
CA VAL A 98 7.58 5.99 15.11
C VAL A 98 7.34 5.89 13.60
N GLY A 99 6.17 6.30 13.12
CA GLY A 99 5.87 6.39 11.69
C GLY A 99 6.83 7.29 10.93
N VAL A 100 7.04 8.52 11.40
CA VAL A 100 7.95 9.47 10.74
C VAL A 100 9.37 8.91 10.64
N MET A 101 9.87 8.26 11.71
CA MET A 101 11.16 7.57 11.69
C MET A 101 11.19 6.45 10.65
N LEU A 102 10.15 5.60 10.62
CA LEU A 102 10.03 4.51 9.66
C LEU A 102 9.99 5.02 8.21
N PHE A 103 9.24 6.09 7.94
CA PHE A 103 9.20 6.74 6.62
C PHE A 103 10.56 7.28 6.18
N GLN A 104 11.31 7.92 7.07
CA GLN A 104 12.65 8.44 6.75
C GLN A 104 13.64 7.31 6.44
N VAL A 105 13.68 6.28 7.29
CA VAL A 105 14.56 5.12 7.09
C VAL A 105 14.17 4.38 5.81
N TYR A 106 12.87 4.17 5.56
CA TYR A 106 12.37 3.56 4.35
C TYR A 106 12.76 4.36 3.10
N MET A 107 12.57 5.67 3.10
CA MET A 107 12.90 6.53 1.95
C MET A 107 14.40 6.54 1.64
N ALA A 108 15.24 6.64 2.68
CA ALA A 108 16.68 6.59 2.51
C ALA A 108 17.13 5.21 1.98
N ALA A 109 16.62 4.14 2.58
CA ALA A 109 16.92 2.77 2.15
C ALA A 109 16.42 2.51 0.72
N LEU A 110 15.22 2.96 0.37
CA LEU A 110 14.64 2.84 -0.96
C LEU A 110 15.51 3.56 -2.00
N ALA A 111 15.97 4.77 -1.72
CA ALA A 111 16.83 5.52 -2.61
C ALA A 111 18.17 4.79 -2.85
N VAL A 112 18.83 4.31 -1.79
CA VAL A 112 20.09 3.54 -1.90
C VAL A 112 19.86 2.24 -2.66
N TRP A 113 18.75 1.55 -2.39
CA TRP A 113 18.39 0.28 -3.01
C TRP A 113 18.13 0.43 -4.52
N LEU A 114 17.35 1.44 -4.91
CA LEU A 114 17.09 1.74 -6.32
C LEU A 114 18.35 2.18 -7.05
N VAL A 115 19.17 3.06 -6.45
CA VAL A 115 20.44 3.50 -7.07
C VAL A 115 21.39 2.33 -7.30
N ASN A 116 21.44 1.37 -6.38
CA ASN A 116 22.29 0.18 -6.53
C ASN A 116 21.76 -0.77 -7.62
N ILE A 117 20.43 -0.98 -7.71
CA ILE A 117 19.81 -1.79 -8.77
C ILE A 117 20.06 -1.17 -10.16
N PHE A 118 19.93 0.14 -10.27
CA PHE A 118 20.07 0.88 -11.52
C PHE A 118 21.46 1.53 -11.66
N SER A 119 22.49 0.85 -11.16
CA SER A 119 23.86 1.36 -11.05
C SER A 119 24.42 1.92 -12.35
N GLU A 120 24.31 1.17 -13.45
CA GLU A 120 24.79 1.60 -14.77
C GLU A 120 24.11 2.89 -15.24
N GLN A 121 22.79 2.97 -15.09
CA GLN A 121 21.99 4.13 -15.46
C GLN A 121 22.27 5.33 -14.55
N ALA A 122 22.49 5.08 -13.26
CA ALA A 122 22.87 6.09 -12.28
C ALA A 122 24.27 6.68 -12.57
N ILE A 123 25.23 5.85 -12.99
CA ILE A 123 26.57 6.31 -13.39
C ILE A 123 26.49 7.16 -14.65
N VAL A 124 25.73 6.74 -15.67
CA VAL A 124 25.52 7.53 -16.89
C VAL A 124 24.88 8.89 -16.56
N LEU A 125 23.87 8.90 -15.67
CA LEU A 125 23.22 10.14 -15.24
C LEU A 125 24.17 11.04 -14.44
N GLN A 126 24.98 10.46 -13.55
CA GLN A 126 25.99 11.18 -12.77
C GLN A 126 27.07 11.79 -13.67
N GLN A 127 27.56 11.08 -14.67
CA GLN A 127 28.53 11.62 -15.63
C GLN A 127 27.94 12.78 -16.45
N ARG A 128 26.63 12.73 -16.74
CA ARG A 128 25.93 13.78 -17.49
C ARG A 128 25.69 15.05 -16.69
N TRP A 129 25.28 14.94 -15.42
CA TRP A 129 24.86 16.09 -14.61
C TRP A 129 25.90 16.54 -13.57
N LEU A 130 26.68 15.61 -13.01
CA LEU A 130 27.59 15.86 -11.89
C LEU A 130 28.94 15.14 -12.07
N PRO A 131 29.69 15.41 -13.17
CA PRO A 131 30.92 14.68 -13.50
C PRO A 131 32.02 14.78 -12.44
N LYS A 132 31.96 15.79 -11.56
CA LYS A 132 32.93 16.02 -10.48
C LYS A 132 32.80 15.02 -9.30
N LEU A 133 31.70 14.26 -9.19
CA LEU A 133 31.47 13.30 -8.11
C LEU A 133 32.13 11.93 -8.39
N THR A 134 33.46 11.90 -8.46
CA THR A 134 34.25 10.67 -8.71
C THR A 134 34.17 9.63 -7.58
N LEU A 135 33.62 9.99 -6.43
CA LEU A 135 33.35 9.08 -5.31
C LEU A 135 32.09 8.22 -5.55
N PHE A 136 31.15 8.67 -6.39
CA PHE A 136 29.87 7.99 -6.58
C PHE A 136 30.01 6.56 -7.14
N PRO A 137 30.83 6.30 -8.18
CA PRO A 137 31.06 4.93 -8.67
C PRO A 137 31.78 4.05 -7.64
N LYS A 138 32.68 4.62 -6.83
CA LYS A 138 33.39 3.88 -5.77
C LYS A 138 32.43 3.43 -4.67
N VAL A 139 31.51 4.30 -4.26
CA VAL A 139 30.48 4.00 -3.25
C VAL A 139 29.53 2.91 -3.75
N LEU A 140 29.10 2.97 -5.03
CA LEU A 140 28.29 1.90 -5.61
C LEU A 140 29.04 0.55 -5.64
N GLY A 141 30.32 0.55 -6.02
CA GLY A 141 31.15 -0.66 -6.00
C GLY A 141 31.27 -1.28 -4.60
N TRP A 142 31.29 -0.46 -3.55
CA TRP A 142 31.28 -0.92 -2.16
C TRP A 142 29.91 -1.43 -1.69
N LEU A 143 28.81 -0.87 -2.21
CA LEU A 143 27.44 -1.31 -1.93
C LEU A 143 26.99 -2.55 -2.71
N ALA A 144 27.62 -2.83 -3.85
CA ALA A 144 27.34 -4.01 -4.67
C ALA A 144 27.40 -5.35 -3.90
N PRO A 145 28.44 -5.66 -3.09
CA PRO A 145 28.46 -6.90 -2.31
C PRO A 145 27.37 -6.95 -1.22
N MET A 146 26.88 -5.79 -0.76
CA MET A 146 25.82 -5.68 0.25
C MET A 146 24.40 -5.78 -0.33
N GLN A 147 24.25 -5.96 -1.65
CA GLN A 147 22.97 -5.89 -2.32
C GLN A 147 21.96 -6.93 -1.80
N LYS A 148 22.41 -8.16 -1.52
CA LYS A 148 21.54 -9.21 -0.92
C LYS A 148 21.02 -8.82 0.46
N SER A 149 21.87 -8.20 1.29
CA SER A 149 21.46 -7.70 2.61
C SER A 149 20.48 -6.55 2.46
N LEU A 150 20.72 -5.66 1.50
CA LEU A 150 19.84 -4.53 1.19
C LEU A 150 18.46 -5.00 0.72
N ASP A 151 18.37 -6.09 -0.06
CA ASP A 151 17.09 -6.69 -0.45
C ASP A 151 16.26 -7.15 0.75
N ILE A 152 16.90 -7.80 1.72
CA ILE A 152 16.25 -8.28 2.94
C ILE A 152 15.81 -7.10 3.81
N VAL A 153 16.68 -6.11 4.00
CA VAL A 153 16.38 -4.89 4.75
C VAL A 153 15.21 -4.15 4.09
N MET A 154 15.22 -4.02 2.77
CA MET A 154 14.16 -3.32 2.05
C MET A 154 12.83 -4.08 2.07
N LEU A 155 12.86 -5.40 1.96
CA LEU A 155 11.68 -6.25 2.17
C LEU A 155 11.10 -6.06 3.57
N LEU A 156 11.95 -6.07 4.60
CA LEU A 156 11.53 -5.88 6.00
C LEU A 156 10.91 -4.50 6.20
N LEU A 157 11.56 -3.44 5.70
CA LEU A 157 11.07 -2.07 5.81
C LEU A 157 9.76 -1.87 5.06
N ALA A 158 9.58 -2.48 3.87
CA ALA A 158 8.33 -2.41 3.12
C ALA A 158 7.18 -3.11 3.85
N VAL A 159 7.44 -4.29 4.43
CA VAL A 159 6.46 -5.01 5.24
C VAL A 159 6.10 -4.24 6.50
N MET A 160 7.10 -3.70 7.21
CA MET A 160 6.87 -2.85 8.38
C MET A 160 6.07 -1.60 8.02
N LEU A 161 6.37 -0.95 6.90
CA LEU A 161 5.66 0.25 6.44
C LEU A 161 4.20 -0.07 6.10
N GLY A 162 3.96 -1.14 5.34
CA GLY A 162 2.61 -1.59 4.99
C GLY A 162 1.79 -1.90 6.24
N ALA A 163 2.33 -2.70 7.17
CA ALA A 163 1.66 -3.03 8.43
C ALA A 163 1.46 -1.80 9.34
N TYR A 164 2.42 -0.88 9.37
CA TYR A 164 2.36 0.34 10.19
C TYR A 164 1.16 1.22 9.82
N THR A 165 0.80 1.30 8.54
CA THR A 165 -0.38 2.08 8.13
C THR A 165 -1.67 1.60 8.78
N GLY A 166 -1.85 0.27 8.88
CA GLY A 166 -2.95 -0.32 9.63
C GLY A 166 -2.77 -0.25 11.15
N PHE A 167 -1.53 -0.37 11.65
CA PHE A 167 -1.25 -0.22 13.08
C PHE A 167 -1.58 1.19 13.61
N LEU A 168 -1.33 2.23 12.82
CA LEU A 168 -1.68 3.61 13.13
C LEU A 168 -3.20 3.78 13.33
N LEU A 169 -4.02 3.11 12.51
CA LEU A 169 -5.48 3.03 12.71
C LEU A 169 -5.83 2.22 13.96
N SER A 170 -5.22 1.04 14.13
CA SER A 170 -5.53 0.14 15.24
C SER A 170 -5.13 0.65 16.62
N ALA A 171 -4.17 1.58 16.68
CA ALA A 171 -3.77 2.20 17.92
C ALA A 171 -4.81 3.19 18.47
N LEU A 172 -5.82 3.58 17.67
CA LEU A 172 -6.91 4.45 18.11
C LEU A 172 -7.91 3.66 18.97
N LYS A 173 -7.59 3.53 20.27
CA LYS A 173 -8.40 2.80 21.26
C LYS A 173 -9.83 3.30 21.39
N THR A 174 -10.08 4.56 21.03
CA THR A 174 -11.38 5.24 21.08
C THR A 174 -12.42 4.64 20.15
N TYR A 175 -12.00 3.97 19.06
CA TYR A 175 -12.89 3.45 18.03
C TYR A 175 -12.88 1.90 18.04
N PRO A 176 -13.99 1.24 18.45
CA PRO A 176 -14.05 -0.22 18.60
C PRO A 176 -13.71 -1.01 17.33
N LEU A 177 -14.14 -0.51 16.17
CA LEU A 177 -13.91 -1.16 14.87
C LEU A 177 -12.45 -1.08 14.44
N LEU A 178 -11.78 0.04 14.74
CA LEU A 178 -10.37 0.22 14.42
C LEU A 178 -9.46 -0.56 15.37
N ASN A 179 -9.85 -0.69 16.65
CA ASN A 179 -9.10 -1.45 17.67
C ASN A 179 -9.19 -2.97 17.46
N ASN A 180 -8.58 -3.45 16.39
CA ASN A 180 -8.55 -4.85 15.98
C ASN A 180 -7.12 -5.25 15.51
N PRO A 181 -6.51 -6.30 16.11
CA PRO A 181 -5.15 -6.72 15.77
C PRO A 181 -4.99 -7.27 14.34
N ILE A 182 -6.10 -7.57 13.64
CA ILE A 182 -6.10 -8.06 12.25
C ILE A 182 -5.85 -6.91 11.25
N LEU A 183 -6.16 -5.67 11.63
CA LEU A 183 -6.14 -4.52 10.74
C LEU A 183 -4.74 -4.23 10.13
N PRO A 184 -3.62 -4.28 10.88
CA PRO A 184 -2.27 -4.18 10.30
C PRO A 184 -1.98 -5.21 9.20
N ALA A 185 -2.38 -6.47 9.42
CA ALA A 185 -2.17 -7.54 8.45
C ALA A 185 -3.03 -7.31 7.19
N LEU A 186 -4.30 -6.95 7.38
CA LEU A 186 -5.22 -6.65 6.28
C LEU A 186 -4.69 -5.51 5.40
N PHE A 187 -4.19 -4.42 5.99
CA PHE A 187 -3.59 -3.31 5.25
C PHE A 187 -2.31 -3.71 4.49
N LEU A 188 -1.47 -4.55 5.09
CA LEU A 188 -0.27 -5.06 4.44
C LEU A 188 -0.62 -5.89 3.20
N PHE A 189 -1.47 -6.92 3.33
CA PHE A 189 -1.79 -7.81 2.23
C PHE A 189 -2.60 -7.10 1.13
N SER A 190 -3.53 -6.23 1.51
CA SER A 190 -4.26 -5.38 0.57
C SER A 190 -3.32 -4.39 -0.16
N GLY A 191 -2.27 -3.90 0.50
CA GLY A 191 -1.19 -3.12 -0.11
C GLY A 191 -0.37 -3.93 -1.13
N VAL A 192 0.02 -5.16 -0.79
CA VAL A 192 0.71 -6.07 -1.71
C VAL A 192 -0.15 -6.40 -2.93
N SER A 193 -1.45 -6.66 -2.72
CA SER A 193 -2.44 -6.87 -3.80
C SER A 193 -2.53 -5.65 -4.72
N SER A 194 -2.62 -4.44 -4.17
CA SER A 194 -2.61 -3.20 -4.93
C SER A 194 -1.32 -3.00 -5.73
N GLY A 195 -0.17 -3.28 -5.11
CA GLY A 195 1.13 -3.23 -5.79
C GLY A 195 1.21 -4.22 -6.95
N ALA A 196 0.65 -5.43 -6.79
CA ALA A 196 0.57 -6.44 -7.84
C ALA A 196 -0.31 -5.95 -9.00
N ALA A 197 -1.50 -5.41 -8.71
CA ALA A 197 -2.39 -4.86 -9.72
C ALA A 197 -1.73 -3.72 -10.51
N VAL A 198 -1.04 -2.79 -9.83
CA VAL A 198 -0.28 -1.72 -10.50
C VAL A 198 0.84 -2.27 -11.38
N ALA A 199 1.59 -3.27 -10.90
CA ALA A 199 2.65 -3.91 -11.67
C ALA A 199 2.10 -4.58 -12.95
N LEU A 200 1.00 -5.33 -12.84
CA LEU A 200 0.34 -5.99 -13.98
C LEU A 200 -0.21 -4.99 -15.00
N ILE A 201 -0.78 -3.87 -14.55
CA ILE A 201 -1.20 -2.77 -15.44
C ILE A 201 0.00 -2.22 -16.20
N ALA A 202 1.12 -1.96 -15.52
CA ALA A 202 2.33 -1.44 -16.14
C ALA A 202 2.94 -2.43 -17.15
N MET A 203 2.96 -3.73 -16.83
CA MET A 203 3.39 -4.79 -17.74
C MET A 203 2.52 -4.85 -18.99
N THR A 204 1.20 -4.81 -18.83
CA THR A 204 0.24 -4.84 -19.93
C THR A 204 0.36 -3.61 -20.83
N CYS A 205 0.61 -2.43 -20.24
CA CYS A 205 0.81 -1.19 -20.98
C CYS A 205 2.09 -1.21 -21.81
N ARG A 206 3.19 -1.73 -21.26
CA ARG A 206 4.50 -1.78 -21.92
C ARG A 206 4.57 -2.87 -23.00
N TYR A 207 4.09 -4.07 -22.70
CA TYR A 207 4.19 -5.23 -23.59
C TYR A 207 2.87 -5.56 -24.27
N ARG A 208 2.17 -4.57 -24.84
CA ARG A 208 0.89 -4.69 -25.58
C ARG A 208 0.67 -5.97 -26.43
N ARG A 209 1.74 -6.70 -26.80
CA ARG A 209 1.74 -7.96 -27.56
C ARG A 209 2.17 -9.25 -26.82
N ASN A 210 2.84 -9.21 -25.66
CA ASN A 210 3.26 -10.43 -24.91
C ASN A 210 2.89 -10.29 -23.42
N PRO A 211 1.66 -10.68 -23.03
CA PRO A 211 1.20 -10.65 -21.64
C PRO A 211 1.93 -11.63 -20.71
N HIS A 212 2.61 -12.64 -21.28
CA HIS A 212 3.23 -13.74 -20.55
C HIS A 212 4.76 -13.63 -20.59
N SER A 213 5.30 -12.59 -19.97
CA SER A 213 6.68 -12.66 -19.48
C SER A 213 6.70 -13.47 -18.18
N ASP A 214 7.79 -14.17 -17.88
CA ASP A 214 7.92 -14.93 -16.64
C ASP A 214 7.66 -14.06 -15.38
N GLU A 215 7.91 -12.75 -15.48
CA GLU A 215 7.59 -11.75 -14.46
C GLU A 215 6.08 -11.63 -14.18
N ALA A 216 5.24 -11.63 -15.21
CA ALA A 216 3.78 -11.53 -15.04
C ALA A 216 3.23 -12.81 -14.39
N HIS A 217 3.77 -13.97 -14.74
CA HIS A 217 3.43 -15.24 -14.12
C HIS A 217 3.83 -15.26 -12.62
N PHE A 218 5.01 -14.73 -12.28
CA PHE A 218 5.42 -14.55 -10.89
C PHE A 218 4.44 -13.64 -10.12
N VAL A 219 4.09 -12.48 -10.67
CA VAL A 219 3.17 -11.54 -10.00
C VAL A 219 1.78 -12.18 -9.79
N HIS A 220 1.22 -12.85 -10.79
CA HIS A 220 -0.06 -13.56 -10.63
C HIS A 220 0.00 -14.70 -9.61
N ARG A 221 1.14 -15.41 -9.52
CA ARG A 221 1.37 -16.47 -8.53
C ARG A 221 1.42 -15.93 -7.11
N VAL A 222 1.93 -14.71 -6.90
CA VAL A 222 1.94 -14.04 -5.59
C VAL A 222 0.58 -13.40 -5.28
N GLU A 223 -0.04 -12.74 -6.26
CA GLU A 223 -1.33 -12.06 -6.11
C GLU A 223 -2.45 -13.01 -5.66
N THR A 224 -2.55 -14.19 -6.28
CA THR A 224 -3.66 -15.13 -6.03
C THR A 224 -3.78 -15.57 -4.56
N PRO A 225 -2.72 -16.08 -3.89
CA PRO A 225 -2.80 -16.40 -2.46
C PRO A 225 -2.98 -15.16 -1.58
N VAL A 226 -2.45 -13.99 -1.99
CA VAL A 226 -2.65 -12.74 -1.26
C VAL A 226 -4.12 -12.32 -1.23
N VAL A 227 -4.84 -12.44 -2.35
CA VAL A 227 -6.29 -12.14 -2.42
C VAL A 227 -7.09 -13.12 -1.58
N TRP A 228 -6.77 -14.41 -1.60
CA TRP A 228 -7.41 -15.39 -0.72
C TRP A 228 -7.18 -15.08 0.76
N LEU A 229 -5.96 -14.66 1.11
CA LEU A 229 -5.62 -14.24 2.45
C LEU A 229 -6.35 -12.95 2.85
N GLU A 230 -6.53 -12.00 1.94
CA GLU A 230 -7.31 -10.78 2.16
C GLU A 230 -8.78 -11.12 2.47
N ILE A 231 -9.40 -12.05 1.73
CA ILE A 231 -10.75 -12.55 2.01
C ILE A 231 -10.82 -13.20 3.40
N PHE A 232 -9.85 -14.05 3.71
CA PHE A 232 -9.76 -14.69 5.02
C PHE A 232 -9.61 -13.67 6.16
N LEU A 233 -8.73 -12.67 5.99
CA LEU A 233 -8.51 -11.61 6.98
C LEU A 233 -9.73 -10.71 7.14
N LEU A 234 -10.44 -10.40 6.05
CA LEU A 234 -11.71 -9.66 6.11
C LEU A 234 -12.76 -10.44 6.88
N PHE A 235 -12.89 -11.74 6.62
CA PHE A 235 -13.82 -12.59 7.35
C PHE A 235 -13.45 -12.68 8.83
N ALA A 236 -12.16 -12.89 9.14
CA ALA A 236 -11.63 -12.92 10.50
C ALA A 236 -11.83 -11.56 11.21
N PHE A 237 -11.69 -10.45 10.50
CA PHE A 237 -11.92 -9.10 11.03
C PHE A 237 -13.35 -8.93 11.55
N PHE A 238 -14.36 -9.33 10.76
CA PHE A 238 -15.76 -9.22 11.17
C PHE A 238 -16.15 -10.24 12.25
N ILE A 239 -15.63 -11.46 12.20
CA ILE A 239 -15.82 -12.43 13.30
C ILE A 239 -15.22 -11.90 14.60
N GLY A 240 -14.02 -11.32 14.55
CA GLY A 240 -13.38 -10.72 15.71
C GLY A 240 -14.18 -9.56 16.31
N LEU A 241 -14.96 -8.84 15.51
CA LEU A 241 -15.89 -7.82 15.99
C LEU A 241 -17.17 -8.44 16.58
N ALA A 242 -17.68 -9.51 15.98
CA ALA A 242 -18.89 -10.21 16.46
C ALA A 242 -18.67 -10.89 17.82
N LEU A 243 -17.47 -11.44 18.04
CA LEU A 243 -17.06 -12.07 19.29
C LEU A 243 -16.48 -11.08 20.32
N GLY A 244 -16.41 -9.80 19.98
CA GLY A 244 -15.91 -8.75 20.86
C GLY A 244 -16.96 -8.19 21.82
N ASP A 245 -16.58 -7.15 22.57
CA ASP A 245 -17.45 -6.46 23.52
C ASP A 245 -18.66 -5.78 22.84
N ASP A 246 -19.66 -5.38 23.64
CA ASP A 246 -20.87 -4.70 23.17
C ASP A 246 -20.59 -3.50 22.24
N GLY A 247 -19.49 -2.78 22.48
CA GLY A 247 -19.05 -1.67 21.62
C GLY A 247 -18.61 -2.14 20.23
N LYS A 248 -17.94 -3.28 20.12
CA LYS A 248 -17.52 -3.89 18.84
C LYS A 248 -18.72 -4.48 18.09
N GLN A 249 -19.66 -5.08 18.80
CA GLN A 249 -20.91 -5.56 18.20
C GLN A 249 -21.76 -4.40 17.65
N ARG A 250 -21.88 -3.29 18.39
CA ARG A 250 -22.55 -2.07 17.90
C ARG A 250 -21.87 -1.51 16.66
N ALA A 251 -20.53 -1.47 16.64
CA ALA A 251 -19.78 -1.03 15.47
C ALA A 251 -19.97 -1.95 14.26
N LEU A 252 -20.03 -3.28 14.48
CA LEU A 252 -20.32 -4.27 13.44
C LEU A 252 -21.70 -4.04 12.82
N VAL A 253 -22.73 -3.88 13.66
CA VAL A 253 -24.11 -3.64 13.19
C VAL A 253 -24.21 -2.29 12.47
N ALA A 254 -23.53 -1.25 12.96
CA ALA A 254 -23.49 0.05 12.29
C ALA A 254 -22.77 -0.01 10.92
N ALA A 255 -21.73 -0.84 10.80
CA ALA A 255 -20.95 -0.96 9.57
C ALA A 255 -21.59 -1.90 8.52
N LEU A 256 -22.24 -2.99 8.94
CA LEU A 256 -22.79 -4.03 8.05
C LEU A 256 -24.32 -4.11 8.01
N GLY A 257 -25.01 -3.69 9.08
CA GLY A 257 -26.44 -3.92 9.27
C GLY A 257 -27.34 -3.01 8.43
N GLY A 258 -26.84 -1.86 7.97
CA GLY A 258 -27.58 -0.97 7.06
C GLY A 258 -26.93 0.41 6.93
N GLY A 259 -27.26 1.13 5.85
CA GLY A 259 -26.80 2.50 5.61
C GLY A 259 -25.75 2.63 4.50
N PHE A 260 -25.27 3.86 4.30
CA PHE A 260 -24.37 4.23 3.20
C PHE A 260 -23.09 3.36 3.17
N TRP A 261 -22.46 3.16 4.33
CA TRP A 261 -21.20 2.40 4.44
C TRP A 261 -21.37 0.89 4.25
N ALA A 262 -22.54 0.33 4.59
CA ALA A 262 -22.86 -1.08 4.31
C ALA A 262 -22.96 -1.32 2.79
N VAL A 263 -23.56 -0.40 2.03
CA VAL A 263 -23.61 -0.48 0.56
C VAL A 263 -22.20 -0.39 -0.03
N TRP A 264 -21.36 0.52 0.47
CA TRP A 264 -19.96 0.64 0.05
C TRP A 264 -19.16 -0.63 0.33
N PHE A 265 -19.41 -1.30 1.45
CA PHE A 265 -18.77 -2.57 1.77
C PHE A 265 -19.22 -3.69 0.84
N TRP A 266 -20.53 -3.97 0.78
CA TRP A 266 -21.04 -5.11 0.02
C TRP A 266 -20.87 -4.95 -1.50
N LEU A 267 -21.24 -3.80 -2.04
CA LEU A 267 -21.17 -3.56 -3.48
C LEU A 267 -19.74 -3.17 -3.91
N GLY A 268 -19.08 -2.31 -3.13
CA GLY A 268 -17.75 -1.80 -3.44
C GLY A 268 -16.64 -2.80 -3.12
N VAL A 269 -16.44 -3.10 -1.83
CA VAL A 269 -15.32 -3.95 -1.39
C VAL A 269 -15.54 -5.40 -1.82
N VAL A 270 -16.69 -6.00 -1.48
CA VAL A 270 -16.96 -7.42 -1.77
C VAL A 270 -17.28 -7.60 -3.25
N GLY A 271 -18.20 -6.82 -3.81
CA GLY A 271 -18.60 -6.91 -5.22
C GLY A 271 -17.47 -6.54 -6.18
N VAL A 272 -17.12 -5.24 -6.24
CA VAL A 272 -16.13 -4.70 -7.19
C VAL A 272 -14.70 -5.11 -6.85
N GLY A 273 -14.34 -5.17 -5.57
CA GLY A 273 -12.97 -5.45 -5.16
C GLY A 273 -12.55 -6.92 -5.14
N LEU A 274 -13.47 -7.83 -4.83
CA LEU A 274 -13.16 -9.25 -4.62
C LEU A 274 -13.87 -10.16 -5.64
N VAL A 275 -15.21 -10.14 -5.67
CA VAL A 275 -16.01 -11.08 -6.47
C VAL A 275 -15.80 -10.87 -7.96
N ILE A 276 -15.95 -9.65 -8.46
CA ILE A 276 -15.85 -9.35 -9.89
C ILE A 276 -14.44 -9.66 -10.43
N PRO A 277 -13.33 -9.21 -9.80
CA PRO A 277 -11.98 -9.55 -10.23
C PRO A 277 -11.71 -11.05 -10.23
N LEU A 278 -12.17 -11.79 -9.23
CA LEU A 278 -11.99 -13.25 -9.16
C LEU A 278 -12.72 -13.99 -10.29
N LEU A 279 -13.96 -13.62 -10.58
CA LEU A 279 -14.73 -14.21 -11.68
C LEU A 279 -14.11 -13.87 -13.03
N LEU A 280 -13.79 -12.59 -13.25
CA LEU A 280 -13.23 -12.10 -14.50
C LEU A 280 -11.79 -12.57 -14.73
N LYS A 281 -11.01 -12.86 -13.69
CA LYS A 281 -9.63 -13.38 -13.82
C LYS A 281 -9.59 -14.67 -14.62
N SER A 282 -10.54 -15.58 -14.36
CA SER A 282 -10.64 -16.86 -15.09
C SER A 282 -10.92 -16.66 -16.59
N TRP A 283 -11.72 -15.65 -16.93
CA TRP A 283 -12.10 -15.30 -18.30
C TRP A 283 -11.01 -14.52 -19.02
N ALA A 284 -10.43 -13.51 -18.36
CA ALA A 284 -9.36 -12.67 -18.89
C ALA A 284 -8.10 -13.49 -19.23
N ASN A 285 -7.77 -14.48 -18.39
CA ASN A 285 -6.63 -15.37 -18.63
C ASN A 285 -6.86 -16.31 -19.83
N ARG A 286 -8.11 -16.68 -20.12
CA ARG A 286 -8.46 -17.47 -21.31
C ARG A 286 -8.40 -16.65 -22.60
N GLN A 287 -8.91 -15.42 -22.55
CA GLN A 287 -9.02 -14.58 -23.75
C GLN A 287 -7.75 -13.78 -24.11
N HIS A 288 -6.70 -13.82 -23.26
CA HIS A 288 -5.43 -13.13 -23.49
C HIS A 288 -5.57 -11.63 -23.85
N SER A 289 -6.69 -11.02 -23.48
CA SER A 289 -7.01 -9.65 -23.86
C SER A 289 -6.37 -8.66 -22.89
N PRO A 290 -5.54 -7.72 -23.37
CA PRO A 290 -4.91 -6.71 -22.50
C PRO A 290 -5.96 -5.82 -21.83
N TYR A 291 -7.11 -5.60 -22.47
CA TYR A 291 -8.22 -4.83 -21.89
C TYR A 291 -8.87 -5.57 -20.71
N GLY A 292 -8.92 -6.90 -20.77
CA GLY A 292 -9.44 -7.72 -19.67
C GLY A 292 -8.56 -7.64 -18.43
N VAL A 293 -7.23 -7.71 -18.60
CA VAL A 293 -6.27 -7.57 -17.49
C VAL A 293 -6.36 -6.18 -16.86
N LEU A 294 -6.43 -5.12 -17.68
CA LEU A 294 -6.58 -3.75 -17.20
C LEU A 294 -7.88 -3.55 -16.40
N ALA A 295 -8.99 -4.09 -16.87
CA ALA A 295 -10.27 -4.01 -16.18
C ALA A 295 -10.24 -4.74 -14.82
N VAL A 296 -9.72 -5.97 -14.77
CA VAL A 296 -9.60 -6.76 -13.54
C VAL A 296 -8.70 -6.06 -12.51
N CYS A 297 -7.52 -5.60 -12.93
CA CYS A 297 -6.59 -4.89 -12.05
C CYS A 297 -7.15 -3.54 -11.59
N GLY A 298 -7.85 -2.82 -12.47
CA GLY A 298 -8.51 -1.55 -12.13
C GLY A 298 -9.62 -1.74 -11.09
N MET A 299 -10.45 -2.77 -11.24
CA MET A 299 -11.50 -3.12 -10.28
C MET A 299 -10.90 -3.53 -8.92
N SER A 300 -9.81 -4.31 -8.92
CA SER A 300 -9.09 -4.65 -7.68
C SER A 300 -8.55 -3.40 -6.96
N LEU A 301 -7.91 -2.46 -7.69
CA LEU A 301 -7.43 -1.20 -7.12
C LEU A 301 -8.56 -0.34 -6.54
N VAL A 302 -9.69 -0.24 -7.26
CA VAL A 302 -10.89 0.45 -6.77
C VAL A 302 -11.40 -0.23 -5.50
N GLY A 303 -11.44 -1.56 -5.47
CA GLY A 303 -11.81 -2.34 -4.29
C GLY A 303 -10.97 -2.03 -3.06
N VAL A 304 -9.65 -2.01 -3.20
CA VAL A 304 -8.73 -1.70 -2.11
C VAL A 304 -8.85 -0.24 -1.65
N LEU A 305 -9.07 0.69 -2.59
CA LEU A 305 -9.35 2.08 -2.25
C LEU A 305 -10.63 2.17 -1.42
N LEU A 306 -11.72 1.55 -1.88
CA LEU A 306 -13.01 1.52 -1.18
C LEU A 306 -12.89 0.84 0.19
N LEU A 307 -12.05 -0.19 0.33
CA LEU A 307 -11.76 -0.84 1.61
C LEU A 307 -11.13 0.13 2.60
N ARG A 308 -10.18 0.96 2.16
CA ARG A 308 -9.53 1.95 3.03
C ARG A 308 -10.47 3.09 3.41
N PHE A 309 -11.32 3.52 2.48
CA PHE A 309 -12.43 4.44 2.79
C PHE A 309 -13.39 3.84 3.81
N PHE A 310 -13.83 2.60 3.58
CA PHE A 310 -14.74 1.90 4.48
C PHE A 310 -14.16 1.78 5.89
N ILE A 311 -12.93 1.26 6.03
CA ILE A 311 -12.33 1.08 7.36
C ILE A 311 -12.18 2.42 8.09
N LEU A 312 -11.73 3.47 7.39
CA LEU A 312 -11.49 4.78 8.00
C LEU A 312 -12.79 5.43 8.46
N TYR A 313 -13.80 5.51 7.59
CA TYR A 313 -15.06 6.18 7.92
C TYR A 313 -15.97 5.32 8.79
N ALA A 314 -16.19 4.04 8.45
CA ALA A 314 -17.00 3.14 9.27
C ALA A 314 -16.37 2.94 10.65
N GLY A 315 -15.04 3.01 10.74
CA GLY A 315 -14.29 3.00 11.98
C GLY A 315 -14.64 4.15 12.92
N GLN A 316 -14.93 5.33 12.37
CA GLN A 316 -15.16 6.56 13.14
C GLN A 316 -16.65 6.84 13.44
N LEU A 317 -17.58 6.02 12.91
CA LEU A 317 -19.02 6.16 13.16
C LEU A 317 -19.43 5.87 14.60
N THR A 318 -18.67 5.02 15.30
CA THR A 318 -19.00 4.59 16.67
C THR A 318 -17.84 4.90 17.59
N VAL A 319 -18.13 5.61 18.67
CA VAL A 319 -17.18 6.02 19.70
C VAL A 319 -17.57 5.34 21.01
N VAL A 320 -16.58 4.92 21.80
CA VAL A 320 -16.78 4.44 23.19
C VAL A 320 -16.88 5.60 24.15
#